data_AF-A0A8B8VYU8-F1
#
_entry.id   AF-A0A8B8VYU8-F1
#
_cell.length_a   1.000
_cell.length_b   1.000
_cell.length_c   1.000
_cell.angle_alpha   90.00
_cell.angle_beta   90.00
_cell.angle_gamma   90.00
#
_symmetry.space_group_name_H-M   'P 1'
#
loop_
_entity.id
_entity.type
_entity.pdbx_description
1 polymer ?
#
loop_
_entity_poly.entity_id
_entity_poly.type
_entity_poly.pdbx_seq_one_letter_code
_entity_poly.pdbx_strand_id
1 'polypeptide(L)'
;MGGKCFFPFHYRDGIFYDCVKFNAKHKWCSLNETYEGYWKYCSEEDFAKCVFPFWYRHLIYWECTDDGDSFGKTWCSLTQNYNKDKIWKYCD
;
A
#
# COMPACT_ATOMS: atom_id res chain seq x y z
N MET A 1 -9.99 15.71 -15.34
CA MET A 1 -9.17 16.18 -14.21
C MET A 1 -9.32 15.15 -13.09
N GLY A 2 -8.39 14.21 -12.97
CA GLY A 2 -8.57 13.02 -12.13
C GLY A 2 -7.41 12.05 -12.33
N GLY A 3 -6.24 12.40 -11.78
CA GLY A 3 -5.10 11.49 -11.79
C GLY A 3 -5.36 10.28 -10.87
N LYS A 4 -4.72 9.16 -11.19
CA LYS A 4 -4.66 7.98 -10.31
C LYS A 4 -3.48 8.15 -9.34
N CYS A 5 -3.60 7.58 -8.16
CA CYS A 5 -2.46 7.46 -7.25
C CYS A 5 -1.33 6.70 -7.93
N PHE A 6 -0.11 7.20 -7.78
CA PHE A 6 1.09 6.50 -8.21
C PHE A 6 1.64 5.73 -7.01
N PHE A 7 1.70 4.40 -7.09
CA PHE A 7 2.30 3.58 -6.04
C PHE A 7 3.45 2.75 -6.61
N PRO A 8 4.61 2.68 -5.93
CA PRO A 8 4.97 3.53 -4.78
C PRO A 8 5.28 4.97 -5.19
N PHE A 9 5.02 5.95 -4.31
CA PHE A 9 5.48 7.34 -4.52
C PHE A 9 6.46 7.80 -3.43
N HIS A 10 7.40 8.64 -3.83
CA HIS A 10 8.38 9.31 -2.99
C HIS A 10 7.81 10.63 -2.47
N TYR A 11 7.87 10.81 -1.16
CA TYR A 11 7.52 12.07 -0.52
C TYR A 11 8.41 12.32 0.70
N ARG A 12 9.14 13.44 0.69
CA ARG A 12 10.22 13.72 1.66
C ARG A 12 11.23 12.56 1.62
N ASP A 13 11.65 12.06 2.79
CA ASP A 13 12.62 10.97 2.92
C ASP A 13 11.98 9.57 2.93
N GLY A 14 10.73 9.44 2.44
CA GLY A 14 9.95 8.20 2.49
C GLY A 14 9.41 7.74 1.14
N ILE A 15 9.17 6.44 1.04
CA ILE A 15 8.50 5.77 -0.08
C ILE A 15 7.18 5.19 0.43
N PHE A 16 6.08 5.49 -0.24
CA PHE A 16 4.74 5.14 0.21
C PHE A 16 4.01 4.30 -0.82
N TYR A 17 3.49 3.18 -0.36
CA TYR A 17 2.83 2.17 -1.18
C TYR A 17 1.31 2.23 -1.06
N ASP A 18 0.77 3.14 -0.26
CA ASP A 18 -0.67 3.34 -0.05
C ASP A 18 -0.94 4.82 0.28
N CYS A 19 -2.21 5.19 0.36
CA CYS A 19 -2.66 6.49 0.80
C CYS A 19 -2.22 6.80 2.24
N VAL A 20 -1.58 7.94 2.42
CA VAL A 20 -0.95 8.35 3.68
C VAL A 20 -1.71 9.47 4.37
N LYS A 21 -1.61 9.52 5.69
CA LYS A 21 -2.10 10.65 6.51
C LYS A 21 -0.95 11.22 7.32
N PHE A 22 -0.62 12.47 7.05
CA PHE A 22 0.27 13.28 7.87
C PHE A 22 -0.57 14.37 8.55
N ASN A 23 -0.20 15.65 8.36
CA ASN A 23 -0.93 16.82 8.88
C ASN A 23 -2.17 17.17 8.04
N ALA A 24 -2.69 16.21 7.27
CA ALA A 24 -3.84 16.39 6.40
C ALA A 24 -5.11 15.88 7.09
N LYS A 25 -6.25 16.52 6.76
CA LYS A 25 -7.56 16.09 7.27
C LYS A 25 -7.92 14.68 6.79
N HIS A 26 -7.67 14.40 5.51
CA HIS A 26 -7.92 13.13 4.85
C HIS A 26 -6.63 12.49 4.33
N LYS A 27 -6.66 11.17 4.10
CA LYS A 27 -5.56 10.46 3.45
C LYS A 27 -5.41 10.95 2.00
N TRP A 28 -4.18 10.95 1.50
CA TRP A 28 -3.85 11.44 0.17
C TRP A 28 -2.75 10.60 -0.48
N CYS A 29 -2.58 10.78 -1.79
CA CYS A 29 -1.53 10.14 -2.57
C CYS A 29 -0.95 11.13 -3.59
N SER A 30 0.30 10.90 -4.02
CA SER A 30 0.86 11.60 -5.17
C SER A 30 0.35 11.01 -6.48
N LEU A 31 0.29 11.84 -7.53
CA LEU A 31 -0.10 11.43 -8.88
C LEU A 31 1.13 11.07 -9.75
N ASN A 32 2.33 11.15 -9.19
CA ASN A 32 3.62 10.93 -9.83
C ASN A 32 4.51 10.09 -8.90
N GLU A 33 5.57 9.51 -9.46
CA GLU A 33 6.56 8.76 -8.70
C GLU A 33 7.23 9.61 -7.61
N THR A 34 7.59 10.85 -7.91
CA THR A 34 8.13 11.79 -6.92
C THR A 34 7.16 12.95 -6.73
N TYR A 35 6.88 13.29 -5.48
CA TYR A 35 5.95 14.37 -5.16
C TYR A 35 6.47 15.73 -5.65
N GLU A 36 5.81 16.26 -6.68
CA GLU A 36 6.10 17.57 -7.30
C GLU A 36 4.94 18.56 -7.15
N GLY A 37 4.03 18.30 -6.20
CA GLY A 37 2.84 19.12 -5.98
C GLY A 37 1.56 18.61 -6.66
N TYR A 38 1.63 17.52 -7.43
CA TYR A 38 0.43 16.84 -7.95
C TYR A 38 0.00 15.73 -6.99
N TRP A 39 -1.15 15.94 -6.36
CA TRP A 39 -1.72 15.04 -5.37
C TRP A 39 -3.24 15.14 -5.37
N LYS A 40 -3.88 14.15 -4.74
CA LYS A 40 -5.32 14.20 -4.43
C LYS A 40 -5.61 13.54 -3.10
N TYR A 41 -6.75 13.89 -2.50
CA TYR A 41 -7.31 13.09 -1.42
C TYR A 41 -7.79 11.75 -1.98
N CYS A 42 -7.54 10.68 -1.22
CA CYS A 42 -7.94 9.34 -1.62
C CYS A 42 -9.42 9.11 -1.35
N SER A 43 -10.10 8.52 -2.33
CA SER A 43 -11.37 7.80 -2.16
C SER A 43 -11.11 6.31 -1.89
N GLU A 44 -12.16 5.51 -1.70
CA GLU A 44 -12.04 4.05 -1.44
C GLU A 44 -11.29 3.31 -2.56
N GLU A 45 -11.45 3.73 -3.81
CA GLU A 45 -10.78 3.13 -4.98
C GLU A 45 -9.29 3.48 -5.10
N ASP A 46 -8.82 4.47 -4.34
CA ASP A 46 -7.45 4.97 -4.40
C ASP A 46 -6.50 4.23 -3.46
N PHE A 47 -7.01 3.47 -2.50
CA PHE A 47 -6.18 2.67 -1.62
C PHE A 47 -5.46 1.58 -2.41
N ALA A 48 -4.20 1.36 -2.06
CA ALA A 48 -3.38 0.37 -2.71
C ALA A 48 -4.01 -1.02 -2.58
N LYS A 49 -4.06 -1.73 -3.70
CA LYS A 49 -4.58 -3.09 -3.74
C LYS A 49 -3.49 -4.06 -3.34
N CYS A 50 -3.89 -5.18 -2.74
CA CYS A 50 -3.01 -6.29 -2.51
C CYS A 50 -2.35 -6.74 -3.81
N VAL A 51 -1.07 -7.09 -3.75
CA VAL A 51 -0.36 -7.69 -4.88
C VAL A 51 -0.48 -9.20 -4.75
N PHE A 52 -1.08 -9.83 -5.75
CA PHE A 52 -1.20 -11.28 -5.82
C PHE A 52 -0.52 -11.84 -7.09
N PRO A 53 0.16 -13.00 -6.99
CA PRO A 53 0.54 -13.65 -5.75
C PRO A 53 1.67 -12.90 -5.02
N PHE A 54 1.75 -13.04 -3.69
CA PHE A 54 2.89 -12.53 -2.92
C PHE A 54 3.60 -13.64 -2.14
N TRP A 55 4.90 -13.44 -1.90
CA TRP A 55 5.76 -14.40 -1.21
C TRP A 55 5.94 -14.01 0.24
N TYR A 56 5.57 -14.90 1.16
CA TYR A 56 5.83 -14.75 2.58
C TYR A 56 6.35 -16.07 3.17
N ARG A 57 7.49 -15.97 3.88
CA ARG A 57 8.31 -17.10 4.32
C ARG A 57 8.59 -18.05 3.16
N HIS A 58 8.13 -19.30 3.23
CA HIS A 58 8.31 -20.32 2.21
C HIS A 58 7.03 -20.60 1.41
N LEU A 59 6.03 -19.71 1.50
CA LEU A 59 4.71 -19.89 0.90
C LEU A 59 4.37 -18.74 -0.08
N ILE A 60 3.47 -19.05 -1.01
CA ILE A 60 2.94 -18.13 -2.02
C ILE A 60 1.45 -17.98 -1.77
N TYR A 61 1.00 -16.75 -1.53
CA TYR A 61 -0.39 -16.43 -1.21
C TYR A 61 -1.07 -15.76 -2.41
N TRP A 62 -2.29 -16.20 -2.70
CA TRP A 62 -3.15 -15.68 -3.77
C TRP A 62 -4.35 -14.89 -3.24
N GLU A 63 -4.49 -14.84 -1.92
CA GLU A 63 -5.54 -14.16 -1.18
C GLU A 63 -4.96 -13.62 0.14
N CYS A 64 -5.77 -12.90 0.89
CA CYS A 64 -5.39 -12.44 2.22
C CYS A 64 -5.18 -13.62 3.16
N THR A 65 -4.19 -13.52 4.04
CA THR A 65 -3.85 -14.57 5.01
C THR A 65 -3.76 -13.98 6.41
N ASP A 66 -4.08 -14.75 7.43
CA ASP A 66 -3.81 -14.43 8.83
C ASP A 66 -2.45 -14.98 9.31
N ASP A 67 -1.66 -15.57 8.42
CA ASP A 67 -0.41 -16.23 8.79
C ASP A 67 0.58 -15.27 9.46
N GLY A 68 0.92 -15.60 10.71
CA GLY A 68 1.82 -14.81 11.55
C GLY A 68 1.16 -13.65 12.30
N ASP A 69 -0.13 -13.38 12.10
CA ASP A 69 -0.88 -12.44 12.95
C ASP A 69 -1.39 -13.15 14.22
N SER A 70 -1.17 -12.54 15.39
CA SER A 70 -1.56 -13.16 16.67
C SER A 70 -3.04 -13.05 17.00
N PHE A 71 -3.79 -12.23 16.27
CA PHE A 71 -5.20 -11.94 16.53
C PHE A 71 -6.13 -12.48 15.42
N GLY A 72 -5.60 -13.25 14.47
CA GLY A 72 -6.36 -13.81 13.35
C GLY A 72 -6.80 -12.77 12.32
N LYS A 73 -6.18 -11.59 12.29
CA LYS A 73 -6.50 -10.57 11.29
C LYS A 73 -5.82 -10.91 9.97
N THR A 74 -6.62 -10.94 8.92
CA THR A 74 -6.11 -11.20 7.58
C THR A 74 -5.38 -9.97 7.02
N TRP A 75 -4.31 -10.22 6.30
CA TRP A 75 -3.45 -9.21 5.71
C TRP A 75 -2.96 -9.67 4.34
N CYS A 76 -2.46 -8.72 3.57
CA CYS A 76 -1.86 -8.98 2.27
C CYS A 76 -0.64 -8.11 2.04
N SER A 77 0.27 -8.56 1.17
CA SER A 77 1.42 -7.76 0.75
C SER A 77 1.01 -6.72 -0.28
N LEU A 78 1.68 -5.56 -0.25
CA LEU A 78 1.60 -4.54 -1.30
C LEU A 78 2.75 -4.64 -2.31
N THR A 79 3.62 -5.65 -2.15
CA THR A 79 4.65 -6.00 -3.13
C THR A 79 4.65 -7.50 -3.40
N GLN A 80 5.29 -7.93 -4.48
CA GLN A 80 5.39 -9.36 -4.81
C GLN A 80 6.22 -10.15 -3.78
N ASN A 81 7.24 -9.53 -3.17
CA ASN A 81 8.15 -10.19 -2.24
C ASN A 81 8.10 -9.54 -0.85
N TYR A 82 7.13 -9.93 -0.04
CA TYR A 82 7.00 -9.45 1.33
C TYR A 82 8.26 -9.74 2.14
N ASN A 83 8.92 -10.89 1.95
CA ASN A 83 10.11 -11.26 2.71
C ASN A 83 11.22 -10.21 2.60
N LYS A 84 11.36 -9.60 1.42
CA LYS A 84 12.32 -8.55 1.15
C LYS A 84 11.80 -7.19 1.60
N ASP A 85 10.60 -6.82 1.16
CA ASP A 85 10.14 -5.43 1.24
C ASP A 85 9.38 -5.14 2.53
N LYS A 86 8.74 -6.15 3.12
CA LYS A 86 7.94 -6.08 4.35
C LYS A 86 6.83 -5.02 4.29
N ILE A 87 6.29 -4.76 3.10
CA ILE A 87 5.19 -3.81 2.88
C ILE A 87 3.88 -4.59 2.79
N TRP A 88 2.91 -4.21 3.61
CA TRP A 88 1.65 -4.93 3.73
C TRP A 88 0.55 -4.01 4.27
N LYS A 89 -0.69 -4.50 4.19
CA LYS A 89 -1.84 -3.90 4.86
C LYS A 89 -2.79 -4.99 5.37
N TYR A 90 -3.62 -4.65 6.35
CA TYR A 90 -4.76 -5.50 6.68
C TYR A 90 -5.77 -5.50 5.54
N CYS A 91 -6.44 -6.64 5.38
CA CYS A 91 -7.59 -6.74 4.51
C CYS A 91 -8.85 -6.29 5.27
N ASP A 92 -9.81 -5.74 4.53
CA ASP A 92 -11.13 -5.37 5.05
C ASP A 92 -12.11 -6.56 4.95
#